data_AF-A0A536TJ49-F1
#
_entry.id   AF-A0A536TJ49-F1
#
_cell.length_a   1.000
_cell.length_b   1.000
_cell.length_c   1.000
_cell.angle_alpha   90.00
_cell.angle_beta   90.00
_cell.angle_gamma   90.00
#
_symmetry.space_group_name_H-M   'P 1'
#
loop_
_entity.id
_entity.type
_entity.pdbx_description
1 polymer ?
#
loop_
_entity_poly.entity_id
_entity_poly.type
_entity_poly.pdbx_seq_one_letter_code
_entity_poly.pdbx_strand_id
1 'polypeptide(L)'
;MRFATSARRWQHAPASPIPRRTSTSWQWHGRACCPPGRRRARAARTSSTGRPTAGCSRRRCKSRRLEPDAMDLARLLPAVTHQARSTCSTRGFTLIELMVAMAIALLVLGGIAMVFAGTSRNRGDLERSSRLAENAHFALGLLSDELRVAGYFAEMSFVGVAWQTPDPCATTLANLGWSSAPFTAPVSLTAYMSTDATPACVTNRKVGTPILVARRVAVDPTPPANATTDAYLQVSKCAADPKPWVVSNQPADFTLRDLDCATVADVRRLMVRLYYVATCDDCGVDAIPTLKRSDLINGAFIVTPLVEGVENLQLEYGFDADNDGFPDQFLAAPDATLGPAYGEWSNVMAARFYVLLRSTDAQPGYQDTTKSFNLGLAGYTNPANDGYRRALMTSVVRLNNPAGQRETP
;
A
#
# COMPACT_ATOMS: atom_id res chain seq x y z
N MET A 1 -2.96 -58.89 -31.32
CA MET A 1 -3.26 -57.45 -31.40
C MET A 1 -2.11 -56.70 -30.74
N ARG A 2 -1.42 -55.83 -31.50
CA ARG A 2 -0.27 -55.03 -31.06
C ARG A 2 -0.79 -53.78 -30.33
N PHE A 3 -0.24 -53.46 -29.16
CA PHE A 3 -0.28 -52.09 -28.63
C PHE A 3 1.11 -51.70 -28.15
N ALA A 4 1.59 -50.59 -28.73
CA ALA A 4 2.91 -50.05 -28.58
C ALA A 4 2.96 -49.10 -27.37
N THR A 5 3.96 -49.30 -26.53
CA THR A 5 4.38 -48.40 -25.45
C THR A 5 5.25 -47.29 -26.04
N SER A 6 4.88 -46.02 -25.86
CA SER A 6 5.75 -44.88 -26.19
C SER A 6 6.07 -44.09 -24.92
N ALA A 7 7.31 -44.23 -24.44
CA ALA A 7 7.88 -43.40 -23.38
C ALA A 7 8.61 -42.22 -24.04
N ARG A 8 8.17 -40.98 -23.77
CA ARG A 8 8.92 -39.78 -24.14
C ARG A 8 9.75 -39.31 -22.95
N ARG A 9 11.05 -39.51 -23.09
CA ARG A 9 12.13 -38.98 -22.26
C ARG A 9 12.30 -37.48 -22.55
N TRP A 10 12.10 -36.62 -21.56
CA TRP A 10 12.46 -35.21 -21.62
C TRP A 10 13.98 -35.07 -21.39
N GLN A 11 14.68 -34.50 -22.36
CA GLN A 11 16.11 -34.17 -22.25
C GLN A 11 16.24 -32.70 -21.83
N HIS A 12 17.02 -32.46 -20.78
CA HIS A 12 17.42 -31.15 -20.29
C HIS A 12 18.27 -30.40 -21.32
N ALA A 13 17.93 -29.14 -21.59
CA ALA A 13 18.78 -28.19 -22.29
C ALA A 13 19.57 -27.33 -21.26
N PRO A 14 20.87 -27.05 -21.49
CA PRO A 14 21.68 -26.25 -20.58
C PRO A 14 21.42 -24.75 -20.72
N ALA A 15 21.43 -24.05 -19.59
CA ALA A 15 21.20 -22.62 -19.45
C ALA A 15 22.37 -21.77 -20.00
N SER A 16 22.04 -20.77 -20.81
CA SER A 16 22.95 -19.73 -21.28
C SER A 16 23.14 -18.63 -20.22
N PRO A 17 24.36 -18.07 -20.04
CA PRO A 17 24.62 -17.05 -19.02
C PRO A 17 24.13 -15.66 -19.46
N ILE A 18 23.40 -15.00 -18.57
CA ILE A 18 22.89 -13.63 -18.69
C ILE A 18 24.02 -12.63 -18.40
N PRO A 19 24.27 -11.59 -19.23
CA PRO A 19 25.28 -10.59 -18.95
C PRO A 19 24.82 -9.60 -17.86
N ARG A 20 25.73 -9.35 -16.90
CA ARG A 20 25.57 -8.37 -15.82
C ARG A 20 25.44 -6.95 -16.38
N ARG A 21 24.31 -6.28 -16.11
CA ARG A 21 24.15 -4.83 -16.30
C ARG A 21 24.98 -4.08 -15.26
N THR A 22 25.98 -3.34 -15.72
CA THR A 22 26.68 -2.33 -14.93
C THR A 22 25.79 -1.09 -14.77
N SER A 23 25.70 -0.60 -13.53
CA SER A 23 24.97 0.62 -13.18
C SER A 23 25.73 1.85 -13.69
N THR A 24 25.17 2.56 -14.67
CA THR A 24 25.65 3.87 -15.10
C THR A 24 25.24 4.91 -14.06
N SER A 25 26.18 5.37 -13.24
CA SER A 25 26.02 6.53 -12.38
C SER A 25 26.02 7.80 -13.23
N TRP A 26 24.98 8.62 -13.10
CA TRP A 26 24.91 9.96 -13.68
C TRP A 26 25.84 10.90 -12.92
N GLN A 27 27.00 11.22 -13.51
CA GLN A 27 27.88 12.30 -13.06
C GLN A 27 27.50 13.60 -13.77
N TRP A 28 27.17 14.61 -12.98
CA TRP A 28 26.98 15.99 -13.42
C TRP A 28 28.33 16.61 -13.78
N HIS A 29 28.52 16.96 -15.06
CA HIS A 29 29.65 17.79 -15.48
C HIS A 29 29.41 19.25 -15.10
N GLY A 30 29.91 19.65 -13.93
CA GLY A 30 30.16 21.06 -13.60
C GLY A 30 31.31 21.59 -14.46
N ARG A 31 31.02 22.59 -15.31
CA ARG A 31 32.02 23.28 -16.13
C ARG A 31 32.98 24.06 -15.22
N ALA A 32 34.23 23.63 -15.16
CA ALA A 32 35.32 24.40 -14.57
C ALA A 32 35.89 25.36 -15.62
N CYS A 33 35.80 26.66 -15.34
CA CYS A 33 36.51 27.71 -16.07
C CYS A 33 37.90 27.91 -15.45
N CYS A 34 38.95 27.32 -16.03
CA CYS A 34 40.33 27.79 -15.88
C CYS A 34 41.08 27.58 -17.20
N PRO A 35 41.82 28.58 -17.72
CA PRO A 35 42.63 28.43 -18.93
C PRO A 35 43.97 27.75 -18.62
N PRO A 36 44.61 27.08 -19.60
CA PRO A 36 45.84 26.34 -19.37
C PRO A 36 47.06 27.27 -19.42
N GLY A 37 47.81 27.33 -18.33
CA GLY A 37 49.08 28.06 -18.23
C GLY A 37 50.22 27.12 -17.84
N ARG A 38 51.17 26.93 -18.77
CA ARG A 38 52.42 26.16 -18.61
C ARG A 38 53.16 26.57 -17.33
N ARG A 39 53.66 25.61 -16.55
CA ARG A 39 54.91 25.76 -15.78
C ARG A 39 55.54 24.41 -15.43
N ARG A 40 56.87 24.41 -15.51
CA ARG A 40 57.79 23.28 -15.42
C ARG A 40 57.82 22.65 -14.02
N ALA A 41 58.12 21.36 -14.01
CA ALA A 41 58.47 20.59 -12.82
C ALA A 41 59.65 21.21 -12.06
N ARG A 42 59.59 21.12 -10.72
CA ARG A 42 60.78 21.13 -9.86
C ARG A 42 60.56 20.09 -8.76
N ALA A 43 61.44 19.11 -8.70
CA ALA A 43 61.50 18.10 -7.65
C ALA A 43 62.09 18.71 -6.37
N ALA A 44 61.55 18.35 -5.20
CA ALA A 44 62.26 18.42 -3.93
C ALA A 44 61.67 17.45 -2.89
N ARG A 45 62.49 16.44 -2.58
CA ARG A 45 62.79 15.76 -1.30
C ARG A 45 61.71 15.48 -0.25
N THR A 46 61.81 14.23 0.21
CA THR A 46 61.21 13.61 1.39
C THR A 46 61.72 14.21 2.71
N SER A 47 60.84 14.36 3.72
CA SER A 47 60.98 13.72 5.05
C SER A 47 59.87 14.14 6.03
N SER A 48 59.51 13.15 6.85
CA SER A 48 58.99 13.16 8.23
C SER A 48 57.76 13.99 8.63
N THR A 49 56.75 13.23 9.08
CA THR A 49 55.87 13.49 10.25
C THR A 49 54.88 14.66 10.18
N GLY A 50 53.59 14.32 10.18
CA GLY A 50 52.52 15.24 10.61
C GLY A 50 51.24 15.14 9.76
N ARG A 51 50.18 14.57 10.33
CA ARG A 51 48.80 14.69 9.82
C ARG A 51 48.38 16.18 9.78
N PRO A 52 47.84 16.71 8.67
CA PRO A 52 47.09 17.96 8.71
C PRO A 52 45.59 17.68 8.90
N THR A 53 45.07 18.09 10.05
CA THR A 53 43.64 18.25 10.34
C THR A 53 43.08 19.43 9.55
N ALA A 54 42.14 19.19 8.62
CA ALA A 54 41.40 20.25 7.96
C ALA A 54 40.24 20.72 8.87
N GLY A 55 40.48 21.77 9.64
CA GLY A 55 39.46 22.48 10.41
C GLY A 55 38.58 23.33 9.49
N CYS A 56 37.30 22.99 9.39
CA CYS A 56 36.29 23.78 8.69
C CYS A 56 35.74 24.86 9.65
N SER A 57 36.16 26.12 9.48
CA SER A 57 35.60 27.25 10.23
C SER A 57 34.62 28.05 9.36
N ARG A 58 33.37 28.14 9.82
CA ARG A 58 32.31 28.97 9.25
C ARG A 58 32.72 30.44 9.30
N ARG A 59 32.70 31.14 8.16
CA ARG A 59 32.69 32.62 8.13
C ARG A 59 31.53 33.16 7.31
N ARG A 60 30.84 34.11 7.94
CA ARG A 60 29.71 34.89 7.41
C ARG A 60 30.10 35.59 6.11
N CYS A 61 29.18 35.55 5.15
CA CYS A 61 29.22 36.40 3.97
C CYS A 61 28.84 37.84 4.38
N LYS A 62 29.79 38.78 4.30
CA LYS A 62 29.51 40.23 4.32
C LYS A 62 29.60 40.73 2.89
N SER A 63 28.52 41.34 2.40
CA SER A 63 28.52 42.06 1.12
C SER A 63 29.46 43.26 1.22
N ARG A 64 30.48 43.30 0.35
CA ARG A 64 31.33 44.47 0.18
C ARG A 64 31.05 45.08 -1.19
N ARG A 65 30.57 46.31 -1.13
CA ARG A 65 30.43 47.26 -2.23
C ARG A 65 31.84 47.55 -2.76
N LEU A 66 32.04 47.44 -4.07
CA LEU A 66 33.29 47.79 -4.74
C LEU A 66 33.03 49.03 -5.60
N GLU A 67 33.66 50.14 -5.24
CA GLU A 67 33.93 51.25 -6.15
C GLU A 67 35.24 50.93 -6.90
N PRO A 68 35.33 51.20 -8.21
CA PRO A 68 36.58 51.06 -8.95
C PRO A 68 37.35 52.38 -9.04
N ASP A 69 38.62 52.33 -8.66
CA ASP A 69 39.62 53.34 -8.98
C ASP A 69 39.98 53.30 -10.48
N ALA A 70 40.25 54.50 -11.00
CA ALA A 70 40.62 54.77 -12.37
C ALA A 70 42.07 54.35 -12.70
N MET A 71 42.30 53.81 -13.90
CA MET A 71 43.56 53.99 -14.62
C MET A 71 43.41 53.70 -16.13
N ASP A 72 43.32 54.81 -16.85
CA ASP A 72 44.02 55.18 -18.09
C ASP A 72 44.47 54.06 -19.09
N LEU A 73 43.77 54.00 -20.23
CA LEU A 73 44.19 53.30 -21.45
C LEU A 73 43.78 54.11 -22.69
N ALA A 74 44.37 55.29 -22.84
CA ALA A 74 44.41 55.98 -24.12
C ALA A 74 45.46 55.33 -25.04
N ARG A 75 45.00 54.48 -25.98
CA ARG A 75 45.55 54.28 -27.35
C ARG A 75 44.95 53.00 -27.92
N LEU A 76 44.46 53.11 -29.16
CA LEU A 76 43.83 52.10 -30.05
C LEU A 76 42.34 52.39 -30.31
N LEU A 77 42.07 53.50 -31.01
CA LEU A 77 40.80 53.71 -31.69
C LEU A 77 41.03 53.68 -33.21
N PRO A 78 40.38 52.77 -33.96
CA PRO A 78 40.12 53.01 -35.38
C PRO A 78 39.09 54.13 -35.51
N ALA A 79 39.19 54.93 -36.57
CA ALA A 79 38.22 55.97 -36.88
C ALA A 79 36.82 55.34 -37.10
N VAL A 80 35.99 55.35 -36.07
CA VAL A 80 34.56 55.05 -36.18
C VAL A 80 33.89 56.29 -36.77
N THR A 81 33.58 56.21 -38.05
CA THR A 81 32.68 57.13 -38.73
C THR A 81 31.33 57.13 -38.00
N HIS A 82 30.98 58.26 -37.38
CA HIS A 82 29.64 58.50 -36.85
C HIS A 82 28.65 58.52 -38.03
N GLN A 83 28.02 57.39 -38.32
CA GLN A 83 26.72 57.42 -38.99
C GLN A 83 25.74 58.07 -38.02
N ALA A 84 25.27 59.26 -38.38
CA ALA A 84 24.19 59.95 -37.71
C ALA A 84 22.99 58.99 -37.61
N ARG A 85 22.66 58.56 -36.38
CA ARG A 85 21.34 57.99 -36.11
C ARG A 85 20.35 59.12 -36.36
N SER A 86 19.62 59.01 -37.46
CA SER A 86 18.39 59.76 -37.65
C SER A 86 17.55 59.54 -36.39
N THR A 87 17.35 60.60 -35.62
CA THR A 87 16.24 60.66 -34.67
C THR A 87 14.99 60.64 -35.53
N CYS A 88 14.51 59.43 -35.81
CA CYS A 88 13.23 59.24 -36.45
C CYS A 88 12.21 59.91 -35.54
N SER A 89 11.67 61.04 -35.99
CA SER A 89 10.57 61.72 -35.36
C SER A 89 9.47 60.70 -35.08
N THR A 90 9.10 60.55 -33.81
CA THR A 90 7.97 59.73 -33.40
C THR A 90 6.72 60.36 -33.99
N ARG A 91 6.28 59.86 -35.15
CA ARG A 91 4.96 60.18 -35.68
C ARG A 91 3.95 59.70 -34.64
N GLY A 92 3.08 60.61 -34.18
CA GLY A 92 2.03 60.27 -33.21
C GLY A 92 1.13 59.15 -33.75
N PHE A 93 0.72 58.25 -32.86
CA PHE A 93 -0.17 57.14 -33.20
C PHE A 93 -1.54 57.66 -33.64
N THR A 94 -2.08 57.07 -34.69
CA THR A 94 -3.45 57.38 -35.11
C THR A 94 -4.44 56.70 -34.17
N LEU A 95 -5.60 57.32 -33.94
CA LEU A 95 -6.63 56.77 -33.04
C LEU A 95 -7.07 55.36 -33.46
N ILE A 96 -7.09 55.07 -34.77
CA ILE A 96 -7.39 53.75 -35.33
C ILE A 96 -6.31 52.70 -35.01
N GLU A 97 -5.03 53.08 -35.00
CA GLU A 97 -3.92 52.21 -34.65
C GLU A 97 -4.01 51.75 -33.18
N LEU A 98 -4.42 52.66 -32.31
CA LEU A 98 -4.61 52.39 -30.89
C LEU A 98 -5.83 51.48 -30.66
N MET A 99 -6.92 51.69 -31.40
CA MET A 99 -8.10 50.81 -31.38
C MET A 99 -7.77 49.39 -31.86
N VAL A 100 -7.05 49.26 -32.97
CA VAL A 100 -6.65 47.96 -33.52
C VAL A 100 -5.67 47.24 -32.58
N ALA A 101 -4.68 47.95 -32.04
CA ALA A 101 -3.72 47.38 -31.09
C ALA A 101 -4.42 46.87 -29.82
N MET A 102 -5.35 47.65 -29.25
CA MET A 102 -6.12 47.21 -28.08
C MET A 102 -7.01 46.01 -28.37
N ALA A 103 -7.66 45.98 -29.54
CA ALA A 103 -8.49 44.85 -29.95
C ALA A 103 -7.67 43.56 -30.08
N ILE A 104 -6.49 43.64 -30.72
CA ILE A 104 -5.58 42.49 -30.85
C ILE A 104 -5.04 42.05 -29.48
N ALA A 105 -4.65 43.00 -28.62
CA ALA A 105 -4.16 42.69 -27.28
C ALA A 105 -5.21 41.95 -26.43
N LEU A 106 -6.46 42.40 -26.46
CA LEU A 106 -7.57 41.73 -25.78
C LEU A 106 -7.82 40.32 -26.33
N LEU A 107 -7.77 40.14 -27.65
CA LEU A 107 -7.95 38.84 -28.29
C LEU A 107 -6.85 37.85 -27.87
N VAL A 108 -5.59 38.30 -27.87
CA VAL A 108 -4.45 37.48 -27.45
C VAL A 108 -4.53 37.13 -25.96
N LEU A 109 -4.82 38.10 -25.09
CA LEU A 109 -5.00 37.86 -23.65
C LEU A 109 -6.16 36.90 -23.38
N GLY A 110 -7.28 37.03 -24.09
CA GLY A 110 -8.40 36.11 -24.01
C GLY A 110 -8.01 34.68 -24.40
N GLY A 111 -7.25 34.52 -25.49
CA GLY A 111 -6.70 33.23 -25.91
C GLY A 111 -5.81 32.58 -24.85
N ILE A 112 -4.86 33.35 -24.29
CA ILE A 112 -3.96 32.87 -23.23
C ILE A 112 -4.73 32.49 -21.97
N ALA A 113 -5.73 33.29 -21.57
CA ALA A 113 -6.55 33.00 -20.41
C ALA A 113 -7.32 31.68 -20.54
N MET A 114 -7.86 31.37 -21.72
CA MET A 114 -8.52 30.09 -22.00
C MET A 114 -7.56 28.91 -21.91
N VAL A 115 -6.36 29.01 -22.49
CA VAL A 115 -5.34 27.95 -22.42
C VAL A 115 -4.89 27.72 -20.98
N PHE A 116 -4.67 28.78 -20.22
CA PHE A 116 -4.30 28.69 -18.81
C PHE A 116 -5.40 28.03 -17.97
N ALA A 117 -6.66 28.42 -18.17
CA ALA A 117 -7.81 27.81 -17.49
C ALA A 117 -7.94 26.32 -17.82
N GLY A 118 -7.78 25.93 -19.09
CA GLY A 118 -7.77 24.52 -19.50
C GLY A 118 -6.63 23.73 -18.87
N THR A 119 -5.43 24.30 -18.83
CA THR A 119 -4.24 23.67 -18.21
C THR A 119 -4.43 23.48 -16.72
N SER A 120 -4.98 24.46 -16.01
CA SER A 120 -5.27 24.37 -14.58
C SER A 120 -6.30 23.28 -14.26
N ARG A 121 -7.38 23.19 -15.05
CA ARG A 121 -8.39 22.12 -14.92
C ARG A 121 -7.80 20.73 -15.15
N ASN A 122 -7.00 20.57 -16.22
CA ASN A 122 -6.34 19.30 -16.51
C ASN A 122 -5.36 18.89 -15.40
N ARG A 123 -4.63 19.84 -14.80
CA ARG A 123 -3.75 19.53 -13.65
C ARG A 123 -4.54 19.01 -12.46
N GLY A 124 -5.64 19.66 -12.09
CA GLY A 124 -6.51 19.17 -11.01
C GLY A 124 -7.12 17.79 -11.30
N ASP A 125 -7.51 17.53 -12.54
CA ASP A 125 -8.05 16.23 -12.94
C ASP A 125 -6.99 15.11 -12.90
N LEU A 126 -5.76 15.42 -13.30
CA LEU A 126 -4.61 14.51 -13.19
C LEU A 126 -4.28 14.22 -11.73
N GLU A 127 -4.27 15.23 -10.86
CA GLU A 127 -4.02 15.07 -9.43
C GLU A 127 -5.09 14.20 -8.75
N ARG A 128 -6.38 14.45 -9.02
CA ARG A 128 -7.48 13.62 -8.49
C ARG A 128 -7.38 12.16 -8.97
N SER A 129 -7.05 11.96 -10.24
CA SER A 129 -6.90 10.61 -10.81
C SER A 129 -5.69 9.89 -10.23
N SER A 130 -4.60 10.63 -9.96
CA SER A 130 -3.40 10.08 -9.31
C SER A 130 -3.70 9.65 -7.88
N ARG A 131 -4.39 10.48 -7.08
CA ARG A 131 -4.79 10.13 -5.70
C ARG A 131 -5.73 8.92 -5.68
N LEU A 132 -6.69 8.87 -6.61
CA LEU A 132 -7.59 7.72 -6.75
C LEU A 132 -6.81 6.43 -7.06
N ALA A 133 -5.85 6.48 -7.98
CA ALA A 133 -5.03 5.31 -8.33
C ALA A 133 -4.12 4.87 -7.17
N GLU A 134 -3.52 5.82 -6.45
CA GLU A 134 -2.70 5.55 -5.27
C GLU A 134 -3.50 4.89 -4.15
N ASN A 135 -4.66 5.47 -3.79
CA ASN A 135 -5.57 4.88 -2.80
C ASN A 135 -6.05 3.50 -3.23
N ALA A 136 -6.32 3.30 -4.52
CA ALA A 136 -6.77 2.02 -5.06
C ALA A 136 -5.70 0.93 -4.90
N HIS A 137 -4.44 1.24 -5.26
CA HIS A 137 -3.33 0.30 -5.08
C HIS A 137 -3.01 0.04 -3.61
N PHE A 138 -3.09 1.06 -2.76
CA PHE A 138 -2.87 0.91 -1.33
C PHE A 138 -3.95 0.02 -0.67
N ALA A 139 -5.23 0.22 -0.99
CA ALA A 139 -6.32 -0.64 -0.50
C ALA A 139 -6.15 -2.10 -0.93
N LEU A 140 -5.81 -2.33 -2.21
CA LEU A 140 -5.56 -3.68 -2.73
C LEU A 140 -4.39 -4.36 -2.02
N GLY A 141 -3.26 -3.67 -1.87
CA GLY A 141 -2.06 -4.20 -1.21
C GLY A 141 -2.34 -4.55 0.23
N LEU A 142 -2.95 -3.62 0.97
CA LEU A 142 -3.27 -3.79 2.38
C LEU A 142 -4.20 -4.99 2.65
N LEU A 143 -5.27 -5.15 1.87
CA LEU A 143 -6.18 -6.30 2.01
C LEU A 143 -5.50 -7.60 1.57
N SER A 144 -4.71 -7.56 0.50
CA SER A 144 -3.99 -8.75 0.02
C SER A 144 -2.97 -9.25 1.03
N ASP A 145 -2.21 -8.34 1.63
CA ASP A 145 -1.17 -8.67 2.59
C ASP A 145 -1.76 -9.28 3.87
N GLU A 146 -2.87 -8.75 4.37
CA GLU A 146 -3.56 -9.34 5.53
C GLU A 146 -4.08 -10.75 5.21
N LEU A 147 -4.73 -10.94 4.06
CA LEU A 147 -5.28 -12.24 3.67
C LEU A 147 -4.19 -13.31 3.47
N ARG A 148 -3.00 -12.93 2.97
CA ARG A 148 -1.86 -13.85 2.81
C ARG A 148 -1.36 -14.43 4.13
N VAL A 149 -1.46 -13.66 5.22
CA VAL A 149 -1.03 -14.09 6.57
C VAL A 149 -2.19 -14.49 7.48
N ALA A 150 -3.44 -14.39 6.99
CA ALA A 150 -4.61 -14.86 7.73
C ALA A 150 -4.49 -16.35 8.05
N GLY A 151 -4.94 -16.75 9.23
CA GLY A 151 -4.82 -18.13 9.71
C GLY A 151 -3.40 -18.55 10.10
N TYR A 152 -2.41 -17.65 10.11
CA TYR A 152 -1.11 -17.95 10.69
C TYR A 152 -1.29 -18.13 12.20
N PHE A 153 -1.14 -19.35 12.69
CA PHE A 153 -1.26 -19.72 14.11
C PHE A 153 0.03 -20.36 14.63
N ALA A 154 1.17 -19.80 14.21
CA ALA A 154 2.50 -20.36 14.47
C ALA A 154 2.61 -21.81 13.97
N GLU A 155 3.47 -22.61 14.58
CA GLU A 155 3.70 -24.03 14.28
C GLU A 155 2.69 -24.95 14.99
N MET A 156 1.48 -24.46 15.28
CA MET A 156 0.42 -25.23 15.93
C MET A 156 0.10 -26.52 15.16
N SER A 157 -0.11 -27.62 15.87
CA SER A 157 -0.72 -28.82 15.29
C SER A 157 -2.24 -28.64 15.21
N PHE A 158 -2.80 -28.89 14.03
CA PHE A 158 -4.23 -28.78 13.73
C PHE A 158 -5.00 -30.10 13.90
N VAL A 159 -4.30 -31.19 14.25
CA VAL A 159 -4.90 -32.51 14.41
C VAL A 159 -5.90 -32.50 15.57
N GLY A 160 -7.15 -32.84 15.27
CA GLY A 160 -8.23 -32.89 16.28
C GLY A 160 -8.69 -31.53 16.78
N VAL A 161 -8.31 -30.43 16.12
CA VAL A 161 -8.79 -29.08 16.44
C VAL A 161 -10.20 -28.89 15.88
N ALA A 162 -11.14 -28.53 16.73
CA ALA A 162 -12.47 -28.11 16.31
C ALA A 162 -12.46 -26.61 15.96
N TRP A 163 -12.78 -26.27 14.73
CA TRP A 163 -12.84 -24.90 14.25
C TRP A 163 -14.08 -24.17 14.74
N GLN A 164 -13.91 -22.94 15.24
CA GLN A 164 -14.98 -22.13 15.81
C GLN A 164 -15.14 -20.80 15.06
N THR A 165 -16.36 -20.27 15.08
CA THR A 165 -16.70 -18.95 14.53
C THR A 165 -17.13 -18.01 15.67
N PRO A 166 -16.19 -17.62 16.57
CA PRO A 166 -16.52 -16.77 17.70
C PRO A 166 -17.01 -15.39 17.25
N ASP A 167 -17.77 -14.71 18.12
CA ASP A 167 -18.16 -13.32 17.94
C ASP A 167 -16.93 -12.47 17.60
N PRO A 168 -16.91 -11.73 16.47
CA PRO A 168 -15.78 -10.92 16.07
C PRO A 168 -15.49 -9.78 17.05
N CYS A 169 -16.45 -9.42 17.91
CA CYS A 169 -16.32 -8.40 18.93
C CYS A 169 -16.04 -8.97 20.32
N ALA A 170 -15.78 -10.28 20.44
CA ALA A 170 -15.32 -10.88 21.68
C ALA A 170 -13.99 -10.27 22.13
N THR A 171 -13.94 -9.79 23.37
CA THR A 171 -12.74 -9.19 23.99
C THR A 171 -12.13 -10.06 25.08
N THR A 172 -12.93 -10.95 25.67
CA THR A 172 -12.49 -11.85 26.74
C THR A 172 -11.89 -13.12 26.17
N LEU A 173 -10.76 -13.57 26.73
CA LEU A 173 -10.03 -14.76 26.29
C LEU A 173 -10.91 -16.00 26.03
N ALA A 174 -11.83 -16.31 26.96
CA ALA A 174 -12.72 -17.48 26.85
C ALA A 174 -13.64 -17.45 25.62
N ASN A 175 -13.95 -16.27 25.09
CA ASN A 175 -14.86 -16.08 23.96
C ASN A 175 -14.12 -15.92 22.62
N LEU A 176 -12.78 -15.99 22.60
CA LEU A 176 -11.98 -15.90 21.37
C LEU A 176 -11.92 -17.21 20.58
N GLY A 177 -12.63 -18.25 21.02
CA GLY A 177 -12.70 -19.56 20.34
C GLY A 177 -11.52 -20.49 20.64
N TRP A 178 -10.66 -20.14 21.59
CA TRP A 178 -9.48 -20.93 21.97
C TRP A 178 -9.75 -21.77 23.22
N SER A 179 -9.44 -23.07 23.14
CA SER A 179 -9.43 -23.96 24.30
C SER A 179 -8.39 -25.06 24.12
N SER A 180 -7.60 -25.35 25.16
CA SER A 180 -6.60 -26.44 25.13
C SER A 180 -7.15 -27.81 25.57
N ALA A 181 -8.44 -27.87 25.95
CA ALA A 181 -9.14 -29.12 26.31
C ALA A 181 -10.67 -28.88 26.33
N PRO A 182 -11.44 -29.40 25.35
CA PRO A 182 -11.00 -29.95 24.06
C PRO A 182 -10.28 -28.90 23.21
N PHE A 183 -9.50 -29.33 22.21
CA PHE A 183 -8.77 -28.42 21.33
C PHE A 183 -9.73 -27.67 20.41
N THR A 184 -9.87 -26.36 20.60
CA THR A 184 -10.65 -25.48 19.72
C THR A 184 -9.83 -24.28 19.28
N ALA A 185 -9.97 -23.89 18.02
CA ALA A 185 -9.35 -22.69 17.49
C ALA A 185 -10.34 -21.93 16.60
N PRO A 186 -10.26 -20.60 16.53
CA PRO A 186 -11.10 -19.85 15.60
C PRO A 186 -10.66 -20.10 14.15
N VAL A 187 -11.61 -20.10 13.22
CA VAL A 187 -11.28 -20.10 11.79
C VAL A 187 -10.47 -18.86 11.40
N SER A 188 -9.63 -19.01 10.38
CA SER A 188 -8.72 -17.97 9.86
C SER A 188 -9.46 -16.73 9.35
N LEU A 189 -10.61 -16.95 8.69
CA LEU A 189 -11.40 -15.93 8.04
C LEU A 189 -12.90 -16.17 8.30
N THR A 190 -13.61 -15.12 8.67
CA THR A 190 -15.08 -15.09 8.64
C THR A 190 -15.55 -13.80 8.00
N ALA A 191 -16.83 -13.74 7.63
CA ALA A 191 -17.45 -12.55 7.12
C ALA A 191 -18.79 -12.26 7.79
N TYR A 192 -19.13 -10.98 7.82
CA TYR A 192 -20.51 -10.54 7.98
C TYR A 192 -21.00 -10.05 6.62
N MET A 193 -22.09 -10.62 6.16
CA MET A 193 -22.70 -10.31 4.87
C MET A 193 -23.22 -8.89 4.85
N SER A 194 -23.42 -8.34 3.66
CA SER A 194 -23.93 -6.98 3.45
C SER A 194 -25.28 -6.70 4.12
N THR A 195 -26.06 -7.76 4.38
CA THR A 195 -27.36 -7.75 5.07
C THR A 195 -27.28 -7.98 6.57
N ASP A 196 -26.15 -8.47 7.07
CA ASP A 196 -26.01 -8.82 8.49
C ASP A 196 -25.97 -7.57 9.35
N ALA A 197 -26.51 -7.69 10.56
CA ALA A 197 -26.44 -6.63 11.56
C ALA A 197 -24.98 -6.24 11.84
N THR A 198 -24.75 -4.94 12.04
CA THR A 198 -23.40 -4.44 12.34
C THR A 198 -22.99 -4.88 13.76
N PRO A 199 -21.85 -5.58 13.92
CA PRO A 199 -21.34 -5.96 15.24
C PRO A 199 -21.00 -4.75 16.12
N ALA A 200 -21.10 -4.89 17.45
CA ALA A 200 -20.99 -3.78 18.40
C ALA A 200 -19.63 -3.04 18.39
N CYS A 201 -18.56 -3.71 18.00
CA CYS A 201 -17.20 -3.15 17.89
C CYS A 201 -16.92 -2.42 16.57
N VAL A 202 -17.96 -2.21 15.75
CA VAL A 202 -17.90 -1.51 14.47
C VAL A 202 -18.92 -0.38 14.47
N THR A 203 -18.49 0.81 14.06
CA THR A 203 -19.34 1.99 13.99
C THR A 203 -19.34 2.58 12.59
N ASN A 204 -20.45 3.24 12.21
CA ASN A 204 -20.60 3.93 10.92
C ASN A 204 -20.38 3.04 9.69
N ARG A 205 -20.64 1.73 9.81
CA ARG A 205 -20.57 0.79 8.68
C ARG A 205 -21.49 1.25 7.56
N LYS A 206 -20.97 1.29 6.35
CA LYS A 206 -21.75 1.58 5.15
C LYS A 206 -22.67 0.41 4.82
N VAL A 207 -23.97 0.68 4.77
CA VAL A 207 -25.00 -0.31 4.41
C VAL A 207 -24.71 -0.94 3.05
N GLY A 208 -24.97 -2.23 2.91
CA GLY A 208 -24.72 -2.97 1.67
C GLY A 208 -23.27 -3.42 1.47
N THR A 209 -22.37 -3.13 2.42
CA THR A 209 -20.97 -3.60 2.39
C THR A 209 -20.73 -4.65 3.48
N PRO A 210 -20.01 -5.75 3.21
CA PRO A 210 -19.67 -6.77 4.19
C PRO A 210 -18.56 -6.31 5.14
N ILE A 211 -18.34 -7.08 6.22
CA ILE A 211 -17.17 -6.96 7.09
C ILE A 211 -16.33 -8.21 6.91
N LEU A 212 -15.03 -8.03 6.64
CA LEU A 212 -14.05 -9.11 6.64
C LEU A 212 -13.43 -9.23 8.03
N VAL A 213 -13.41 -10.43 8.60
CA VAL A 213 -12.76 -10.69 9.89
C VAL A 213 -11.62 -11.66 9.68
N ALA A 214 -10.40 -11.18 9.85
CA ALA A 214 -9.18 -11.99 9.77
C ALA A 214 -8.63 -12.26 11.17
N ARG A 215 -8.26 -13.51 11.42
CA ARG A 215 -7.66 -13.97 12.68
C ARG A 215 -6.33 -14.65 12.40
N ARG A 216 -5.33 -14.29 13.20
CA ARG A 216 -3.97 -14.84 13.15
C ARG A 216 -3.22 -14.50 14.43
N VAL A 217 -1.98 -14.96 14.56
CA VAL A 217 -1.03 -14.43 15.53
C VAL A 217 -0.06 -13.43 14.87
N ALA A 218 0.62 -12.64 15.69
CA ALA A 218 1.77 -11.84 15.30
C ALA A 218 2.87 -12.74 14.73
N VAL A 219 3.59 -12.26 13.72
CA VAL A 219 4.75 -12.97 13.18
C VAL A 219 5.95 -12.82 14.12
N ASP A 220 6.10 -11.65 14.74
CA ASP A 220 7.17 -11.38 15.69
C ASP A 220 6.94 -12.12 17.02
N PRO A 221 7.95 -12.86 17.53
CA PRO A 221 7.85 -13.52 18.83
C PRO A 221 7.90 -12.50 19.97
N THR A 222 7.24 -12.82 21.07
CA THR A 222 7.30 -12.09 22.32
C THR A 222 7.79 -13.05 23.40
N PRO A 223 8.79 -12.67 24.21
CA PRO A 223 9.19 -13.46 25.36
C PRO A 223 8.01 -13.67 26.32
N PRO A 224 7.79 -14.89 26.86
CA PRO A 224 6.62 -15.19 27.71
C PRO A 224 6.45 -14.25 28.90
N ALA A 225 7.56 -13.78 29.50
CA ALA A 225 7.54 -12.83 30.62
C ALA A 225 6.91 -11.46 30.27
N ASN A 226 6.90 -11.08 28.99
CA ASN A 226 6.36 -9.81 28.50
C ASN A 226 4.92 -9.93 27.98
N ALA A 227 4.37 -11.14 27.96
CA ALA A 227 3.07 -11.46 27.38
C ALA A 227 1.93 -11.11 28.35
N THR A 228 1.67 -9.81 28.48
CA THR A 228 0.66 -9.26 29.40
C THR A 228 -0.40 -8.48 28.63
N THR A 229 -1.60 -8.35 29.21
CA THR A 229 -2.73 -7.55 28.70
C THR A 229 -3.42 -8.14 27.47
N ASP A 230 -2.69 -8.38 26.38
CA ASP A 230 -3.18 -9.06 25.18
C ASP A 230 -3.25 -10.58 25.41
N ALA A 231 -4.01 -11.27 24.56
CA ALA A 231 -4.00 -12.73 24.51
C ALA A 231 -2.87 -13.22 23.61
N TYR A 232 -2.15 -14.25 24.03
CA TYR A 232 -1.02 -14.82 23.31
C TYR A 232 -1.18 -16.33 23.16
N LEU A 233 -0.75 -16.85 22.01
CA LEU A 233 -0.60 -18.26 21.73
C LEU A 233 0.85 -18.67 21.99
N GLN A 234 1.04 -19.71 22.79
CA GLN A 234 2.30 -20.44 22.89
C GLN A 234 2.11 -21.83 22.30
N VAL A 235 3.00 -22.24 21.41
CA VAL A 235 3.01 -23.58 20.82
C VAL A 235 4.19 -24.35 21.39
N SER A 236 3.92 -25.59 21.83
CA SER A 236 4.99 -26.50 22.24
C SER A 236 5.65 -27.12 21.01
N LYS A 237 6.99 -27.16 21.04
CA LYS A 237 7.81 -27.92 20.10
C LYS A 237 8.44 -29.15 20.77
N CYS A 238 8.11 -29.38 22.04
CA CYS A 238 8.63 -30.48 22.84
C CYS A 238 7.58 -31.59 23.01
N ALA A 239 7.92 -32.81 22.59
CA ALA A 239 7.02 -33.96 22.71
C ALA A 239 6.69 -34.38 24.16
N ALA A 240 7.48 -33.94 25.14
CA ALA A 240 7.26 -34.24 26.55
C ALA A 240 6.28 -33.27 27.23
N ASP A 241 5.85 -32.20 26.56
CA ASP A 241 4.85 -31.30 27.12
C ASP A 241 3.45 -31.93 27.08
N PRO A 242 2.63 -31.72 28.13
CA PRO A 242 1.32 -32.35 28.22
C PRO A 242 0.29 -31.77 27.24
N LYS A 243 0.59 -30.61 26.64
CA LYS A 243 -0.30 -29.89 25.73
C LYS A 243 0.50 -29.38 24.52
N PRO A 244 -0.05 -29.49 23.30
CA PRO A 244 0.60 -29.00 22.08
C PRO A 244 0.64 -27.48 22.00
N TRP A 245 -0.27 -26.77 22.69
CA TRP A 245 -0.33 -25.32 22.72
C TRP A 245 -1.20 -24.83 23.88
N VAL A 246 -1.02 -23.57 24.26
CA VAL A 246 -1.83 -22.85 25.24
C VAL A 246 -2.08 -21.43 24.77
N VAL A 247 -3.29 -20.92 25.03
CA VAL A 247 -3.61 -19.50 24.86
C VAL A 247 -3.92 -18.91 26.22
N SER A 248 -3.22 -17.84 26.59
CA SER A 248 -3.46 -17.13 27.83
C SER A 248 -3.16 -15.63 27.67
N ASN A 249 -3.48 -14.85 28.69
CA ASN A 249 -3.00 -13.48 28.89
C ASN A 249 -2.18 -13.36 30.20
N GLN A 250 -1.83 -14.49 30.82
CA GLN A 250 -1.03 -14.57 32.03
C GLN A 250 0.34 -15.21 31.72
N PRO A 251 1.46 -14.50 32.00
CA PRO A 251 2.80 -15.03 31.79
C PRO A 251 3.08 -16.40 32.44
N ALA A 252 2.46 -16.65 33.60
CA ALA A 252 2.66 -17.89 34.37
C ALA A 252 2.10 -19.14 33.68
N ASP A 253 1.16 -18.99 32.75
CA ASP A 253 0.56 -20.12 32.04
C ASP A 253 1.44 -20.60 30.88
N PHE A 254 2.46 -19.82 30.49
CA PHE A 254 3.33 -20.09 29.36
C PHE A 254 4.54 -20.93 29.74
N THR A 255 4.30 -22.21 30.00
CA THR A 255 5.33 -23.17 30.43
C THR A 255 5.81 -24.11 29.34
N LEU A 256 5.30 -23.98 28.11
CA LEU A 256 5.65 -24.89 27.00
C LEU A 256 7.05 -24.61 26.49
N ARG A 257 7.69 -25.65 25.95
CA ARG A 257 9.12 -25.66 25.63
C ARG A 257 9.40 -25.76 24.14
N ASP A 258 10.57 -25.28 23.75
CA ASP A 258 11.10 -25.39 22.40
C ASP A 258 11.58 -26.83 22.12
N LEU A 259 12.12 -27.07 20.93
CA LEU A 259 12.51 -28.40 20.43
C LEU A 259 13.57 -29.10 21.30
N ASP A 260 14.36 -28.34 22.06
CA ASP A 260 15.35 -28.87 23.01
C ASP A 260 14.73 -29.40 24.31
N CYS A 261 13.42 -29.22 24.50
CA CYS A 261 12.68 -29.62 25.70
C CYS A 261 13.23 -29.02 27.01
N ALA A 262 13.98 -27.92 26.94
CA ALA A 262 14.62 -27.26 28.08
C ALA A 262 14.32 -25.76 28.10
N THR A 263 14.39 -25.10 26.95
CA THR A 263 14.08 -23.67 26.81
C THR A 263 12.58 -23.45 26.69
N VAL A 264 12.06 -22.40 27.35
CA VAL A 264 10.65 -22.02 27.22
C VAL A 264 10.44 -21.39 25.84
N ALA A 265 9.43 -21.86 25.11
CA ALA A 265 9.12 -21.36 23.78
C ALA A 265 8.56 -19.93 23.84
N ASP A 266 8.89 -19.11 22.85
CA ASP A 266 8.30 -17.78 22.71
C ASP A 266 6.79 -17.85 22.45
N VAL A 267 6.10 -16.74 22.78
CA VAL A 267 4.67 -16.59 22.53
C VAL A 267 4.39 -15.61 21.41
N ARG A 268 3.21 -15.70 20.80
CA ARG A 268 2.77 -14.81 19.72
C ARG A 268 1.43 -14.19 20.05
N ARG A 269 1.36 -12.86 19.96
CA ARG A 269 0.13 -12.11 20.25
C ARG A 269 -0.97 -12.51 19.28
N LEU A 270 -2.18 -12.77 19.76
CA LEU A 270 -3.36 -12.95 18.93
C LEU A 270 -3.78 -11.61 18.30
N MET A 271 -4.12 -11.67 17.01
CA MET A 271 -4.59 -10.54 16.23
C MET A 271 -5.96 -10.88 15.64
N VAL A 272 -6.96 -10.08 16.00
CA VAL A 272 -8.30 -10.10 15.40
C VAL A 272 -8.51 -8.76 14.71
N ARG A 273 -8.71 -8.80 13.39
CA ARG A 273 -8.81 -7.61 12.55
C ARG A 273 -10.07 -7.64 11.73
N LEU A 274 -10.90 -6.62 11.90
CA LEU A 274 -12.10 -6.43 11.11
C LEU A 274 -11.84 -5.33 10.08
N TYR A 275 -12.12 -5.58 8.81
CA TYR A 275 -12.05 -4.58 7.75
C TYR A 275 -13.45 -4.30 7.23
N TYR A 276 -13.81 -3.03 7.16
CA TYR A 276 -15.14 -2.60 6.75
C TYR A 276 -15.10 -1.23 6.09
N VAL A 277 -16.10 -0.95 5.26
CA VAL A 277 -16.28 0.38 4.68
C VAL A 277 -17.14 1.22 5.62
N ALA A 278 -16.62 2.36 6.05
CA ALA A 278 -17.34 3.35 6.82
C ALA A 278 -17.92 4.45 5.92
N THR A 279 -18.93 5.17 6.39
CA THR A 279 -19.53 6.31 5.68
C THR A 279 -18.74 7.62 5.84
N CYS A 280 -17.71 7.62 6.69
CA CYS A 280 -16.91 8.80 7.07
C CYS A 280 -15.47 8.39 7.38
N ASP A 281 -14.52 9.30 7.14
CA ASP A 281 -13.14 9.20 7.59
C ASP A 281 -13.05 9.71 9.02
N ASP A 282 -13.34 11.00 9.24
CA ASP A 282 -13.56 11.62 10.54
C ASP A 282 -15.06 11.83 10.79
N CYS A 283 -15.63 10.94 11.59
CA CYS A 283 -17.07 10.84 11.75
C CYS A 283 -17.64 11.99 12.60
N GLY A 284 -18.50 12.80 11.97
CA GLY A 284 -19.03 14.05 12.53
C GLY A 284 -18.38 15.30 11.93
N VAL A 285 -17.28 15.14 11.19
CA VAL A 285 -16.60 16.21 10.46
C VAL A 285 -16.78 16.05 8.94
N ASP A 286 -16.64 14.83 8.43
CA ASP A 286 -16.80 14.51 7.02
C ASP A 286 -17.77 13.35 6.74
N ALA A 287 -18.02 13.13 5.45
CA ALA A 287 -18.79 12.01 4.92
C ALA A 287 -18.01 11.31 3.78
N ILE A 288 -16.68 11.25 3.90
CA ILE A 288 -15.82 10.57 2.93
C ILE A 288 -15.88 9.06 3.24
N PRO A 289 -16.34 8.20 2.31
CA PRO A 289 -16.31 6.76 2.52
C PRO A 289 -14.87 6.28 2.69
N THR A 290 -14.60 5.54 3.75
CA THR A 290 -13.24 5.12 4.12
C THR A 290 -13.22 3.64 4.46
N LEU A 291 -12.22 2.91 3.97
CA LEU A 291 -11.88 1.59 4.47
C LEU A 291 -11.24 1.75 5.86
N LYS A 292 -11.90 1.21 6.88
CA LYS A 292 -11.43 1.22 8.26
C LYS A 292 -11.06 -0.19 8.71
N ARG A 293 -10.16 -0.26 9.70
CA ARG A 293 -9.82 -1.48 10.41
C ARG A 293 -10.14 -1.34 11.88
N SER A 294 -10.81 -2.34 12.46
CA SER A 294 -10.99 -2.47 13.91
C SER A 294 -10.07 -3.59 14.40
N ASP A 295 -9.10 -3.25 15.26
CA ASP A 295 -8.13 -4.18 15.83
C ASP A 295 -8.48 -4.47 17.29
N LEU A 296 -8.46 -5.73 17.72
CA LEU A 296 -8.47 -6.08 19.14
C LEU A 296 -7.09 -5.81 19.74
N ILE A 297 -7.00 -4.84 20.64
CA ILE A 297 -5.78 -4.43 21.34
C ILE A 297 -6.13 -4.16 22.81
N ASN A 298 -5.39 -4.77 23.73
CA ASN A 298 -5.55 -4.63 25.18
C ASN A 298 -7.00 -4.87 25.66
N GLY A 299 -7.68 -5.87 25.08
CA GLY A 299 -9.06 -6.21 25.44
C GLY A 299 -10.12 -5.21 24.95
N ALA A 300 -9.77 -4.30 24.03
CA ALA A 300 -10.70 -3.35 23.42
C ALA A 300 -10.50 -3.31 21.90
N PHE A 301 -11.58 -2.97 21.17
CA PHE A 301 -11.50 -2.76 19.73
C PHE A 301 -11.17 -1.31 19.40
N ILE A 302 -10.11 -1.10 18.65
CA ILE A 302 -9.63 0.23 18.24
C ILE A 302 -9.84 0.36 16.73
N VAL A 303 -10.65 1.33 16.34
CA VAL A 303 -10.94 1.64 14.93
C VAL A 303 -9.92 2.64 14.38
N THR A 304 -9.31 2.30 13.25
CA THR A 304 -8.32 3.13 12.54
C THR A 304 -8.76 3.35 11.09
N PRO A 305 -8.79 4.59 10.58
CA PRO A 305 -8.97 4.86 9.16
C PRO A 305 -7.74 4.42 8.36
N LEU A 306 -7.95 3.80 7.20
CA LEU A 306 -6.87 3.30 6.36
C LEU A 306 -6.83 3.96 5.00
N VAL A 307 -7.96 3.93 4.27
CA VAL A 307 -8.01 4.39 2.88
C VAL A 307 -9.29 5.17 2.61
N GLU A 308 -9.14 6.45 2.34
CA GLU A 308 -10.22 7.32 1.90
C GLU A 308 -10.66 7.00 0.46
N GLY A 309 -11.93 7.26 0.20
CA GLY A 309 -12.56 7.09 -1.11
C GLY A 309 -13.01 5.66 -1.39
N VAL A 310 -12.80 4.69 -0.50
CA VAL A 310 -13.34 3.33 -0.67
C VAL A 310 -14.85 3.37 -0.46
N GLU A 311 -15.60 3.28 -1.55
CA GLU A 311 -17.04 3.46 -1.57
C GLU A 311 -17.80 2.14 -1.42
N ASN A 312 -17.25 1.04 -1.92
CA ASN A 312 -17.84 -0.28 -1.80
C ASN A 312 -16.73 -1.34 -1.67
N LEU A 313 -17.01 -2.39 -0.90
CA LEU A 313 -16.21 -3.59 -0.78
C LEU A 313 -17.16 -4.76 -0.97
N GLN A 314 -16.84 -5.75 -1.80
CA GLN A 314 -17.56 -7.01 -1.87
C GLN A 314 -16.58 -8.17 -1.84
N LEU A 315 -16.99 -9.29 -1.28
CA LEU A 315 -16.14 -10.45 -1.01
C LEU A 315 -16.79 -11.73 -1.52
N GLU A 316 -15.96 -12.61 -2.05
CA GLU A 316 -16.30 -13.99 -2.37
C GLU A 316 -15.23 -14.90 -1.77
N TYR A 317 -15.61 -16.09 -1.36
CA TYR A 317 -14.76 -17.04 -0.65
C TYR A 317 -14.67 -18.32 -1.46
N GLY A 318 -13.45 -18.73 -1.77
CA GLY A 318 -13.15 -19.97 -2.46
C GLY A 318 -13.13 -21.13 -1.48
N PHE A 319 -14.12 -22.01 -1.58
CA PHE A 319 -14.27 -23.22 -0.77
C PHE A 319 -13.56 -24.39 -1.44
N ASP A 320 -12.87 -25.17 -0.62
CA ASP A 320 -12.22 -26.43 -0.98
C ASP A 320 -13.11 -27.60 -0.54
N ALA A 321 -13.63 -28.33 -1.53
CA ALA A 321 -14.61 -29.39 -1.34
C ALA A 321 -14.00 -30.79 -1.30
N ASP A 322 -12.82 -30.99 -1.88
CA ASP A 322 -12.14 -32.28 -1.95
C ASP A 322 -10.91 -32.40 -1.03
N ASN A 323 -10.64 -31.33 -0.27
CA ASN A 323 -9.59 -31.23 0.74
C ASN A 323 -8.17 -31.33 0.14
N ASP A 324 -7.97 -30.80 -1.07
CA ASP A 324 -6.65 -30.69 -1.72
C ASP A 324 -5.94 -29.34 -1.47
N GLY A 325 -6.62 -28.43 -0.75
CA GLY A 325 -6.12 -27.09 -0.44
C GLY A 325 -6.32 -26.07 -1.57
N PHE A 326 -6.99 -26.41 -2.65
CA PHE A 326 -7.37 -25.49 -3.73
C PHE A 326 -8.87 -25.18 -3.68
N PRO A 327 -9.27 -23.94 -4.05
CA PRO A 327 -10.68 -23.59 -4.08
C PRO A 327 -11.36 -24.16 -5.33
N ASP A 328 -12.44 -24.92 -5.14
CA ASP A 328 -13.30 -25.44 -6.21
C ASP A 328 -14.34 -24.42 -6.67
N GLN A 329 -14.97 -23.75 -5.70
CA GLN A 329 -16.08 -22.85 -5.96
C GLN A 329 -16.00 -21.59 -5.09
N PHE A 330 -16.29 -20.45 -5.71
CA PHE A 330 -16.42 -19.17 -5.00
C PHE A 330 -17.88 -18.91 -4.63
N LEU A 331 -18.13 -18.66 -3.35
CA LEU A 331 -19.46 -18.33 -2.80
C LEU A 331 -19.39 -17.03 -1.98
N ALA A 332 -20.53 -16.36 -1.82
CA ALA A 332 -20.61 -15.13 -1.01
C ALA A 332 -20.54 -15.43 0.50
N ALA A 333 -21.03 -16.60 0.92
CA ALA A 333 -21.05 -17.09 2.29
C ALA A 333 -21.04 -18.63 2.28
N PRO A 334 -20.80 -19.29 3.42
CA PRO A 334 -21.05 -20.72 3.54
C PRO A 334 -22.50 -21.07 3.21
N ASP A 335 -22.69 -22.12 2.43
CA ASP A 335 -23.98 -22.62 1.98
C ASP A 335 -24.01 -24.15 2.08
N ALA A 336 -24.58 -24.66 3.16
CA ALA A 336 -24.68 -26.09 3.41
C ALA A 336 -25.63 -26.82 2.43
N THR A 337 -26.44 -26.09 1.64
CA THR A 337 -27.32 -26.71 0.64
C THR A 337 -26.56 -27.29 -0.55
N LEU A 338 -25.35 -26.78 -0.81
CA LEU A 338 -24.42 -27.30 -1.82
C LEU A 338 -23.62 -28.51 -1.32
N GLY A 339 -23.69 -28.81 -0.02
CA GLY A 339 -22.98 -29.91 0.64
C GLY A 339 -22.21 -29.45 1.89
N PRO A 340 -21.79 -30.38 2.76
CA PRO A 340 -21.12 -30.05 4.02
C PRO A 340 -19.81 -29.27 3.81
N ALA A 341 -19.09 -29.54 2.71
CA ALA A 341 -17.83 -28.86 2.43
C ALA A 341 -18.00 -27.36 2.12
N TYR A 342 -19.17 -26.95 1.61
CA TYR A 342 -19.50 -25.55 1.35
C TYR A 342 -20.17 -24.86 2.54
N GLY A 343 -20.55 -25.61 3.58
CA GLY A 343 -21.28 -25.10 4.74
C GLY A 343 -20.42 -24.50 5.86
N GLU A 344 -19.09 -24.58 5.76
CA GLU A 344 -18.19 -24.20 6.85
C GLU A 344 -17.06 -23.26 6.41
N TRP A 345 -16.83 -22.21 7.21
CA TRP A 345 -15.70 -21.26 7.02
C TRP A 345 -14.31 -21.92 7.09
N SER A 346 -14.20 -23.06 7.77
CA SER A 346 -12.98 -23.87 7.87
C SER A 346 -12.48 -24.37 6.50
N ASN A 347 -13.36 -24.44 5.50
CA ASN A 347 -13.06 -24.90 4.15
C ASN A 347 -12.70 -23.75 3.18
N VAL A 348 -12.60 -22.51 3.66
CA VAL A 348 -12.22 -21.38 2.81
C VAL A 348 -10.70 -21.33 2.63
N MET A 349 -10.25 -21.44 1.37
CA MET A 349 -8.83 -21.46 0.98
C MET A 349 -8.40 -20.24 0.15
N ALA A 350 -9.36 -19.47 -0.34
CA ALA A 350 -9.09 -18.22 -1.05
C ALA A 350 -10.18 -17.18 -0.78
N ALA A 351 -9.84 -15.91 -0.97
CA ALA A 351 -10.81 -14.83 -0.98
C ALA A 351 -10.59 -13.97 -2.24
N ARG A 352 -11.68 -13.65 -2.91
CA ARG A 352 -11.73 -12.64 -3.98
C ARG A 352 -12.44 -11.42 -3.43
N PHE A 353 -11.89 -10.25 -3.70
CA PHE A 353 -12.49 -9.01 -3.27
C PHE A 353 -12.55 -7.97 -4.38
N TYR A 354 -13.60 -7.16 -4.31
CA TYR A 354 -13.95 -6.11 -5.26
C TYR A 354 -14.01 -4.80 -4.48
N VAL A 355 -13.09 -3.89 -4.75
CA VAL A 355 -12.99 -2.59 -4.09
C VAL A 355 -13.38 -1.51 -5.11
N LEU A 356 -14.52 -0.88 -4.89
CA LEU A 356 -14.93 0.28 -5.68
C LEU A 356 -14.47 1.53 -4.94
N LEU A 357 -13.57 2.29 -5.57
CA LEU A 357 -13.08 3.55 -5.05
C LEU A 357 -13.67 4.72 -5.84
N ARG A 358 -13.78 5.86 -5.17
CA ARG A 358 -14.10 7.15 -5.77
C ARG A 358 -13.04 8.20 -5.41
N SER A 359 -12.91 9.24 -6.24
CA SER A 359 -12.12 10.42 -5.86
C SER A 359 -12.66 11.03 -4.56
N THR A 360 -11.79 11.62 -3.74
CA THR A 360 -12.22 12.28 -2.50
C THR A 360 -12.94 13.60 -2.77
N ASP A 361 -12.55 14.28 -3.84
CA ASP A 361 -13.17 15.51 -4.33
C ASP A 361 -14.02 15.27 -5.58
N ALA A 362 -15.13 16.02 -5.68
CA ALA A 362 -15.95 16.04 -6.88
C ALA A 362 -15.24 16.83 -8.00
N GLN A 363 -15.37 16.35 -9.23
CA GLN A 363 -14.98 17.07 -10.43
C GLN A 363 -16.19 17.81 -11.01
N PRO A 364 -16.18 19.16 -11.06
CA PRO A 364 -17.28 19.92 -11.63
C PRO A 364 -17.56 19.53 -13.08
N GLY A 365 -18.83 19.24 -13.39
CA GLY A 365 -19.28 18.86 -14.73
C GLY A 365 -18.92 17.43 -15.16
N TYR A 366 -18.26 16.63 -14.30
CA TYR A 366 -18.06 15.21 -14.58
C TYR A 366 -19.37 14.44 -14.41
N GLN A 367 -19.72 13.63 -15.41
CA GLN A 367 -20.88 12.75 -15.42
C GLN A 367 -20.44 11.39 -15.97
N ASP A 368 -20.98 10.32 -15.40
CA ASP A 368 -20.59 8.95 -15.75
C ASP A 368 -21.84 8.08 -15.89
N THR A 369 -22.50 8.21 -17.04
CA THR A 369 -23.79 7.56 -17.30
C THR A 369 -23.65 6.22 -18.00
N THR A 370 -22.45 5.86 -18.45
CA THR A 370 -22.22 4.69 -19.32
C THR A 370 -21.47 3.56 -18.63
N LYS A 371 -20.72 3.83 -17.55
CA LYS A 371 -20.00 2.78 -16.85
C LYS A 371 -20.93 1.93 -15.99
N SER A 372 -20.56 0.67 -15.85
CA SER A 372 -21.12 -0.27 -14.90
C SER A 372 -19.98 -1.05 -14.26
N PHE A 373 -20.06 -1.27 -12.95
CA PHE A 373 -19.03 -1.94 -12.16
C PHE A 373 -19.55 -3.31 -11.73
N ASN A 374 -18.84 -4.38 -12.11
CA ASN A 374 -19.16 -5.75 -11.72
C ASN A 374 -18.55 -6.05 -10.35
N LEU A 375 -19.39 -6.25 -9.33
CA LEU A 375 -18.99 -6.59 -7.96
C LEU A 375 -19.05 -8.10 -7.68
N GLY A 376 -18.98 -8.93 -8.72
CA GLY A 376 -19.02 -10.38 -8.61
C GLY A 376 -20.42 -10.90 -8.34
N LEU A 377 -20.55 -11.82 -7.38
CA LEU A 377 -21.83 -12.38 -6.94
C LEU A 377 -22.78 -11.34 -6.35
N ALA A 378 -22.27 -10.17 -5.93
CA ALA A 378 -23.10 -9.03 -5.51
C ALA A 378 -23.78 -8.30 -6.69
N GLY A 379 -23.43 -8.64 -7.93
CA GLY A 379 -24.02 -8.09 -9.14
C GLY A 379 -23.35 -6.80 -9.62
N TYR A 380 -24.09 -5.99 -10.37
CA TYR A 380 -23.58 -4.77 -11.00
C TYR A 380 -24.06 -3.51 -10.27
N THR A 381 -23.21 -2.49 -10.20
CA THR A 381 -23.57 -1.16 -9.73
C THR A 381 -23.18 -0.09 -10.74
N ASN A 382 -24.00 0.96 -10.86
CA ASN A 382 -23.75 2.07 -11.77
C ASN A 382 -23.31 3.32 -10.99
N PRO A 383 -22.51 4.21 -11.59
CA PRO A 383 -22.14 5.47 -10.95
C PRO A 383 -23.37 6.31 -10.58
N ALA A 384 -23.31 6.99 -9.44
CA ALA A 384 -24.41 7.82 -8.93
C ALA A 384 -24.56 9.19 -9.64
N ASN A 385 -23.75 9.49 -10.67
CA ASN A 385 -23.74 10.77 -11.38
C ASN A 385 -23.58 12.01 -10.47
N ASP A 386 -22.74 11.86 -9.45
CA ASP A 386 -22.51 12.81 -8.35
C ASP A 386 -21.20 13.61 -8.51
N GLY A 387 -20.59 13.58 -9.70
CA GLY A 387 -19.34 14.29 -9.99
C GLY A 387 -18.08 13.60 -9.49
N TYR A 388 -18.16 12.39 -8.91
CA TYR A 388 -16.99 11.65 -8.44
C TYR A 388 -16.52 10.62 -9.47
N ARG A 389 -15.22 10.61 -9.77
CA ARG A 389 -14.61 9.56 -10.61
C ARG A 389 -14.49 8.28 -9.81
N ARG A 390 -14.84 7.15 -10.42
CA ARG A 390 -14.79 5.84 -9.78
C ARG A 390 -13.88 4.88 -10.53
N ALA A 391 -13.22 4.00 -9.77
CA ALA A 391 -12.42 2.90 -10.27
C ALA A 391 -12.73 1.64 -9.45
N LEU A 392 -13.00 0.54 -10.15
CA LEU A 392 -13.15 -0.77 -9.53
C LEU A 392 -11.83 -1.52 -9.63
N MET A 393 -11.40 -2.07 -8.52
CA MET A 393 -10.25 -2.96 -8.42
C MET A 393 -10.69 -4.33 -7.92
N THR A 394 -10.12 -5.39 -8.49
CA THR A 394 -10.40 -6.77 -8.09
C THR A 394 -9.10 -7.51 -7.86
N SER A 395 -9.06 -8.35 -6.82
CA SER A 395 -7.95 -9.24 -6.54
C SER A 395 -8.45 -10.57 -5.99
N VAL A 396 -7.70 -11.63 -6.25
CA VAL A 396 -7.91 -12.97 -5.68
C VAL A 396 -6.66 -13.32 -4.89
N VAL A 397 -6.84 -13.74 -3.65
CA VAL A 397 -5.76 -14.06 -2.73
C VAL A 397 -6.00 -15.44 -2.13
N ARG A 398 -5.01 -16.33 -2.29
CA ARG A 398 -4.96 -17.62 -1.59
C ARG A 398 -4.62 -17.37 -0.13
N LEU A 399 -5.33 -18.06 0.75
CA LEU A 399 -5.05 -18.09 2.19
C LEU A 399 -4.01 -19.18 2.43
N ASN A 400 -2.73 -18.79 2.43
CA ASN A 400 -1.62 -19.76 2.41
C ASN A 400 -1.59 -20.65 3.67
N ASN A 401 -1.94 -20.13 4.84
CA ASN A 401 -1.88 -20.89 6.09
C ASN A 401 -2.94 -22.01 6.18
N PRO A 402 -4.25 -21.75 5.94
CA PRO A 402 -5.23 -22.84 5.91
C PRO A 402 -5.04 -23.77 4.70
N ALA A 403 -4.70 -23.23 3.52
CA ALA A 403 -4.53 -24.03 2.32
C ALA A 403 -3.32 -24.97 2.40
N GLY A 404 -2.18 -24.46 2.89
CA GLY A 404 -0.95 -25.25 3.03
C GLY A 404 -1.07 -26.42 4.01
N GLN A 405 -2.06 -26.43 4.90
CA GLN A 405 -2.33 -27.57 5.79
C GLN A 405 -2.97 -28.75 5.05
N ARG A 406 -3.60 -28.50 3.91
CA ARG A 406 -4.31 -29.50 3.11
C ARG A 406 -3.50 -29.98 1.91
N GLU A 407 -2.43 -29.26 1.56
CA GLU A 407 -1.50 -29.69 0.52
C GLU A 407 -0.87 -31.03 0.90
N THR A 408 -1.21 -32.08 0.16
CA THR A 408 -0.51 -33.37 0.24
C THR A 408 0.83 -33.27 -0.49
N PRO A 409 1.97 -33.63 0.16
CA PRO A 409 3.30 -33.60 -0.46
C PRO A 409 3.48 -34.49 -1.70
#